data_AF-A2H9X0-F1
#
_entry.id   AF-A2H9X0-F1
#
_cell.length_a   1.000
_cell.length_b   1.000
_cell.length_c   1.000
_cell.angle_alpha   90.00
_cell.angle_beta   90.00
_cell.angle_gamma   90.00
#
_symmetry.space_group_name_H-M   'P 1'
#
loop_
_entity.id
_entity.type
_entity.pdbx_description
1 polymer ?
#
loop_
_entity_poly.entity_id
_entity_poly.type
_entity_poly.pdbx_seq_one_letter_code
_entity_poly.pdbx_strand_id
1 'polypeptide(L)'
;MRVLFLVAHVDPTHKATAFRFADSAKAALEKAGHEVRYVNLVESGFDRTLTAKDFKKIPDGTFSIFAVTGQDNLIDEIKVQQENLK
;
A
#
# COMPACT_ATOMS: atom_id res chain seq x y z
N MET A 1 12.10 13.95 -11.63
CA MET A 1 11.30 13.87 -10.39
C MET A 1 10.76 12.45 -10.27
N ARG A 2 10.56 11.97 -9.03
CA ARG A 2 9.91 10.69 -8.74
C ARG A 2 8.45 10.93 -8.40
N VAL A 3 7.54 10.20 -9.03
CA VAL A 3 6.09 10.35 -8.86
C VAL A 3 5.49 8.98 -8.51
N LEU A 4 4.69 8.94 -7.45
CA LEU A 4 3.91 7.76 -7.06
C LEU A 4 2.43 8.02 -7.39
N PHE A 5 1.85 7.19 -8.26
CA PHE A 5 0.42 7.15 -8.51
C PHE A 5 -0.24 6.04 -7.73
N LEU A 6 -1.22 6.41 -6.90
CA LEU A 6 -2.09 5.49 -6.19
C LEU A 6 -3.47 5.53 -6.83
N VAL A 7 -3.91 4.40 -7.40
CA VAL A 7 -5.24 4.26 -8.01
C VAL A 7 -6.13 3.46 -7.07
N ALA A 8 -7.22 4.08 -6.64
CA ALA A 8 -8.18 3.53 -5.67
C ALA A 8 -9.53 3.27 -6.35
N HIS A 9 -9.56 2.37 -7.34
CA HIS A 9 -10.80 2.08 -8.09
C HIS A 9 -11.08 0.57 -8.10
N VAL A 10 -12.34 0.19 -7.90
CA VAL A 10 -12.77 -1.20 -7.67
C VAL A 10 -13.04 -2.01 -8.94
N ASP A 11 -13.01 -1.37 -10.11
CA ASP A 11 -13.29 -2.03 -11.40
C ASP A 11 -12.14 -2.97 -11.80
N PRO A 12 -12.35 -4.30 -11.79
CA PRO A 12 -11.30 -5.27 -12.08
C PRO A 12 -10.95 -5.33 -13.58
N THR A 13 -11.76 -4.73 -14.45
CA THR A 13 -11.51 -4.72 -15.90
C THR A 13 -10.60 -3.58 -16.36
N HIS A 14 -10.26 -2.65 -15.46
CA HIS A 14 -9.44 -1.46 -15.70
C HIS A 14 -10.02 -0.53 -16.79
N LYS A 15 -11.33 -0.60 -17.06
CA LYS A 15 -11.99 0.20 -18.11
C LYS A 15 -12.55 1.51 -17.57
N ALA A 16 -12.72 1.62 -16.25
CA ALA A 16 -13.18 2.84 -15.62
C ALA A 16 -12.29 4.04 -15.94
N THR A 17 -12.89 5.22 -16.02
CA THR A 17 -12.22 6.46 -16.39
C THR A 17 -11.02 6.78 -15.48
N ALA A 18 -11.07 6.37 -14.21
CA ALA A 18 -9.98 6.55 -13.25
C ALA A 18 -8.66 5.91 -13.73
N PHE A 19 -8.72 4.66 -14.22
CA PHE A 19 -7.55 3.96 -14.77
C PHE A 19 -7.01 4.68 -16.00
N ARG A 20 -7.90 5.07 -16.91
CA ARG A 20 -7.52 5.79 -18.14
C ARG A 20 -6.82 7.12 -17.85
N PHE A 21 -7.26 7.87 -16.83
CA PHE A 21 -6.59 9.09 -16.41
C PHE A 21 -5.20 8.80 -15.83
N ALA A 22 -5.09 7.79 -14.96
CA ALA A 22 -3.82 7.43 -14.35
C ALA A 22 -2.79 6.95 -15.40
N ASP A 23 -3.22 6.12 -16.37
CA ASP A 23 -2.38 5.67 -17.48
C ASP A 23 -1.91 6.82 -18.36
N SER A 24 -2.82 7.74 -18.70
CA SER A 24 -2.50 8.91 -19.52
C SER A 24 -1.51 9.85 -18.80
N ALA A 25 -1.71 10.07 -17.50
CA ALA A 25 -0.81 10.89 -16.69
C ALA A 25 0.56 10.24 -16.52
N LYS A 26 0.62 8.92 -16.28
CA LYS A 26 1.87 8.15 -16.24
C LYS A 26 2.64 8.30 -17.54
N ALA A 27 2.01 8.04 -18.68
CA ALA A 27 2.66 8.16 -19.98
C ALA A 27 3.20 9.58 -20.26
N ALA A 28 2.45 10.61 -19.89
CA ALA A 28 2.87 12.00 -20.06
C ALA A 28 4.10 12.35 -19.19
N LEU A 29 4.10 11.93 -17.92
CA LEU A 29 5.21 12.18 -16.99
C LEU A 29 6.46 11.39 -17.36
N GLU A 30 6.32 10.12 -17.76
CA GLU A 30 7.44 9.30 -18.26
C GLU A 30 8.04 9.92 -19.52
N LYS A 31 7.21 10.40 -20.46
CA LYS A 31 7.67 11.11 -21.66
C LYS A 31 8.42 12.41 -21.32
N ALA A 32 8.08 13.06 -20.22
CA ALA A 32 8.79 14.23 -19.70
C ALA A 32 10.07 13.89 -18.93
N GLY A 33 10.48 12.61 -18.88
CA GLY A 33 11.69 12.15 -18.19
C GLY A 33 11.54 12.02 -16.68
N HIS A 34 10.31 11.83 -16.18
CA HIS A 34 10.07 11.53 -14.77
C HIS A 34 10.00 10.03 -14.53
N GLU A 35 10.43 9.61 -13.35
CA GLU A 35 10.32 8.23 -12.87
C GLU A 35 8.95 8.08 -12.20
N VAL A 36 8.09 7.22 -12.74
CA VAL A 36 6.71 7.07 -12.27
C VAL A 36 6.46 5.64 -11.78
N ARG A 37 6.09 5.49 -10.50
CA ARG A 37 5.60 4.25 -9.93
C ARG A 37 4.07 4.27 -9.92
N TYR A 38 3.45 3.21 -10.41
CA TYR A 38 2.00 3.05 -10.46
C TYR A 38 1.58 1.92 -9.53
N VAL A 39 0.60 2.17 -8.66
CA VAL A 39 0.10 1.19 -7.69
C VAL A 39 -1.42 1.23 -7.69
N ASN A 40 -2.03 0.08 -8.02
CA ASN A 40 -3.45 -0.13 -7.80
C ASN A 40 -3.67 -0.60 -6.36
N LEU A 41 -4.32 0.23 -5.55
CA LEU A 41 -4.51 -0.02 -4.12
C LEU A 41 -5.37 -1.27 -3.87
N VAL A 42 -6.43 -1.47 -4.65
CA VAL A 42 -7.33 -2.62 -4.48
C VAL A 42 -6.59 -3.93 -4.77
N GLU A 43 -5.84 -3.97 -5.87
CA GLU A 43 -5.02 -5.16 -6.23
C GLU A 43 -3.84 -5.37 -5.27
N SER A 44 -3.38 -4.30 -4.63
CA SER A 44 -2.33 -4.36 -3.61
C SER A 44 -2.85 -4.77 -2.23
N GLY A 45 -4.14 -5.10 -2.10
CA GLY A 45 -4.74 -5.56 -0.84
C GLY A 45 -5.23 -4.46 0.08
N PHE A 46 -5.25 -3.19 -0.36
CA PHE A 46 -5.88 -2.08 0.37
C PHE A 46 -7.40 -2.07 0.12
N ASP A 47 -8.05 -3.22 0.31
CA ASP A 47 -9.47 -3.44 0.10
C ASP A 47 -10.30 -3.38 1.39
N ARG A 48 -9.62 -3.26 2.53
CA ARG A 48 -10.22 -3.33 3.88
C ARG A 48 -9.64 -2.29 4.83
N THR A 49 -10.41 -1.96 5.84
CA THR A 49 -9.97 -1.12 6.96
C THR A 49 -9.08 -1.93 7.92
N LEU A 50 -8.12 -1.26 8.55
CA LEU A 50 -7.29 -1.84 9.61
C LEU A 50 -8.16 -2.35 10.77
N THR A 51 -7.78 -3.50 11.33
CA THR A 51 -8.43 -4.17 12.45
C THR A 51 -7.39 -4.67 13.46
N ALA A 52 -7.84 -5.12 14.63
CA ALA A 52 -6.96 -5.73 15.63
C ALA A 52 -6.23 -7.00 15.14
N LYS A 53 -6.71 -7.64 14.06
CA LYS A 53 -6.08 -8.84 13.47
C LYS A 53 -4.81 -8.51 12.68
N ASP A 54 -4.64 -7.25 12.29
CA ASP A 54 -3.49 -6.77 11.55
C ASP A 54 -2.25 -6.59 12.44
N PHE A 55 -2.41 -6.85 13.74
CA PHE A 55 -1.35 -6.83 14.72
C PHE A 55 -1.02 -8.23 15.25
N LYS A 56 0.27 -8.50 15.43
CA LYS A 56 0.75 -9.68 16.15
C LYS A 56 0.29 -9.59 17.61
N LYS A 57 -0.37 -10.64 18.10
CA LYS A 57 -0.72 -10.72 19.53
C LYS A 57 0.56 -10.81 20.35
N ILE A 58 0.69 -9.94 21.33
CA ILE A 58 1.65 -10.12 22.41
C ILE A 58 1.07 -11.21 23.32
N PRO A 59 1.79 -12.30 23.63
CA PRO A 59 1.30 -13.37 24.49
C PRO A 59 0.82 -12.84 25.85
N ASP A 60 -0.18 -13.49 26.43
CA ASP A 60 -0.75 -13.10 27.74
C ASP A 60 0.34 -13.14 28.83
N GLY A 61 0.74 -11.94 29.29
CA GLY A 61 1.77 -11.71 30.28
C GLY A 61 1.87 -10.22 30.62
N THR A 62 2.57 -9.87 31.70
CA THR A 62 2.77 -8.48 32.10
C THR A 62 3.49 -7.71 30.99
N PHE A 63 2.87 -6.67 30.46
CA PHE A 63 3.48 -5.80 29.46
C PHE A 63 4.86 -5.31 29.94
N SER A 64 5.91 -5.52 29.14
CA SER A 64 7.27 -5.05 29.41
C SER A 64 7.75 -4.24 28.23
N ILE A 65 7.95 -2.93 28.43
CA ILE A 65 8.46 -2.03 27.40
C ILE A 65 9.84 -2.47 26.88
N PHE A 66 10.68 -3.03 27.74
CA PHE A 66 11.99 -3.57 27.37
C PHE A 66 11.90 -4.83 26.49
N ALA A 67 10.84 -5.63 26.64
CA ALA A 67 10.65 -6.86 25.86
C ALA A 67 10.08 -6.59 24.44
N VAL A 68 9.33 -5.50 24.28
CA VAL A 68 8.66 -5.15 23.02
C VAL A 68 9.40 -4.09 22.20
N THR A 69 10.40 -3.41 22.80
CA THR A 69 11.20 -2.40 22.08
C THR A 69 11.96 -3.06 20.94
N GLY A 70 11.74 -2.58 19.71
CA GLY A 70 12.37 -3.10 18.49
C GLY A 70 11.66 -4.27 17.83
N GLN A 71 10.56 -4.78 18.40
CA GLN A 71 9.72 -5.78 17.75
C GLN A 71 8.66 -5.12 16.87
N ASP A 72 8.54 -5.59 15.63
CA ASP A 72 7.47 -5.17 14.73
C ASP A 72 6.18 -5.91 15.08
N ASN A 73 5.11 -5.16 15.28
CA ASN A 73 3.80 -5.66 15.66
C ASN A 73 2.84 -5.83 14.48
N LEU A 74 3.25 -5.56 13.25
CA LEU A 74 2.40 -5.75 12.06
C LEU A 74 2.53 -7.17 11.50
N ILE A 75 1.42 -7.71 11.00
CA ILE A 75 1.42 -8.96 10.23
C ILE A 75 2.05 -8.75 8.84
N ASP A 76 2.49 -9.85 8.23
CA ASP A 76 3.27 -9.79 6.98
C ASP A 76 2.47 -9.19 5.82
N GLU A 77 1.16 -9.40 5.75
CA GLU A 77 0.30 -8.78 4.73
C GLU A 77 0.38 -7.25 4.76
N ILE A 78 0.36 -6.63 5.94
CA ILE A 78 0.47 -5.17 6.08
C ILE A 78 1.87 -4.68 5.68
N LYS A 79 2.92 -5.47 5.94
CA LYS A 79 4.28 -5.10 5.52
C LYS A 79 4.41 -5.09 4.01
N VAL A 80 3.85 -6.09 3.32
CA VAL A 80 3.82 -6.13 1.85
C VAL A 80 3.07 -4.92 1.29
N GLN A 81 1.94 -4.56 1.90
CA GLN A 81 1.20 -3.35 1.57
C GLN A 81 2.03 -2.08 1.75
N GLN A 82 2.83 -1.97 2.81
CA GLN A 82 3.72 -0.82 3.04
C GLN A 82 4.85 -0.73 2.00
N GLU A 83 5.45 -1.85 1.60
CA GLU A 83 6.46 -1.88 0.53
C GLU A 83 5.89 -1.44 -0.84
N ASN A 84 4.59 -1.62 -1.05
CA ASN A 84 3.91 -1.10 -2.24
C ASN A 84 3.89 0.43 -2.29
N LEU A 85 4.12 1.12 -1.18
CA LEU A 85 4.06 2.59 -1.08
C LEU A 85 5.43 3.29 -0.98
N LYS A 86 6.55 2.55 -0.92
CA LYS A 86 7.90 3.11 -0.79
C LYS A 86 8.53 3.51 -2.12
#